data_AF-A0A8K0KAL4-F1
#
_entry.id   AF-A0A8K0KAL4-F1
#
_cell.length_a   1.000
_cell.length_b   1.000
_cell.length_c   1.000
_cell.angle_alpha   90.00
_cell.angle_beta   90.00
_cell.angle_gamma   90.00
#
_symmetry.space_group_name_H-M   'P 1'
#
loop_
_entity.id
_entity.type
_entity.pdbx_description
1 polymer ?
#
loop_
_entity_poly.entity_id
_entity_poly.type
_entity_poly.pdbx_seq_one_letter_code
_entity_poly.pdbx_strand_id
1 'polypeptide(L)'
;MLNGVSGRFLSGELTAIMGPSGAGKTTLLNVLTGFSTNGMSGCVRALGRMGCGGSLLRKQSCYIMQDDRLWPHLTTFEALELAAKLRLPRGTTPKKRRLVVENILDTLGLTASSSVRSGSLSGGQRKRLSVALELVSNPSVIFLDEPTTGLDSSSAVQCIALLRQLARGGRTVIMTLHQPSAFQYEMLDHVYVLGQGGQCVYNGAPEMTVPFLASIGLPCPLYHSPADFLIEVASGDLGDHTKKMVEAVKGSGACMEKWRRAKKEDDNGTIIKHNPAELSDISGWQIISPVAADPTKTTIEEKEVWEDSRPISEFAKFRILLGRALWQIHCEWVRKMTYCSILRNFFL
;
A
#
# COMPACT_ATOMS: atom_id res chain seq x y z
N MET A 1 23.30 2.21 -3.90
CA MET A 1 23.24 3.18 -5.02
C MET A 1 22.44 2.56 -6.15
N LEU A 2 21.66 3.34 -6.91
CA LEU A 2 20.84 2.86 -8.04
C LEU A 2 21.49 3.27 -9.37
N ASN A 3 21.53 2.36 -10.34
CA ASN A 3 22.29 2.57 -11.58
C ASN A 3 21.44 2.28 -12.82
N GLY A 4 21.06 3.32 -13.55
CA GLY A 4 20.39 3.19 -14.86
C GLY A 4 19.04 2.47 -14.82
N VAL A 5 18.32 2.54 -13.69
CA VAL A 5 17.00 1.93 -13.51
C VAL A 5 15.94 2.63 -14.36
N SER A 6 15.06 1.85 -14.98
CA SER A 6 13.98 2.32 -15.85
C SER A 6 12.81 1.36 -15.75
N GLY A 7 11.60 1.91 -15.66
CA GLY A 7 10.39 1.09 -15.52
C GLY A 7 9.12 1.93 -15.52
N ARG A 8 7.98 1.25 -15.56
CA ARG A 8 6.65 1.86 -15.46
C ARG A 8 5.80 1.04 -14.49
N PHE A 9 5.02 1.73 -13.68
CA PHE A 9 4.04 1.16 -12.75
C PHE A 9 2.68 1.71 -13.15
N LEU A 10 1.72 0.85 -13.48
CA LEU A 10 0.42 1.27 -14.00
C LEU A 10 -0.66 1.25 -12.91
N SER A 11 -1.73 1.99 -13.14
CA SER A 11 -2.95 1.90 -12.33
C SER A 11 -3.65 0.57 -12.61
N GLY A 12 -4.20 -0.05 -11.56
CA GLY A 12 -4.82 -1.37 -11.64
C GLY A 12 -3.88 -2.52 -11.30
N GLU A 13 -2.57 -2.28 -11.24
CA GLU A 13 -1.55 -3.31 -11.03
C GLU A 13 -1.01 -3.29 -9.59
N LEU A 14 -0.93 -4.47 -8.95
CA LEU A 14 -0.10 -4.68 -7.78
C LEU A 14 1.32 -5.01 -8.22
N THR A 15 2.26 -4.08 -7.97
CA THR A 15 3.68 -4.29 -8.26
C THR A 15 4.48 -4.61 -7.01
N ALA A 16 5.32 -5.66 -7.07
CA ALA A 16 6.38 -5.89 -6.09
C ALA A 16 7.75 -5.48 -6.63
N ILE A 17 8.51 -4.75 -5.80
CA ILE A 17 9.94 -4.50 -5.97
C ILE A 17 10.70 -5.52 -5.12
N MET A 18 11.50 -6.35 -5.75
CA MET A 18 12.22 -7.46 -5.12
C MET A 18 13.73 -7.35 -5.35
N GLY A 19 14.50 -8.18 -4.68
CA GLY A 19 15.95 -8.23 -4.80
C GLY A 19 16.65 -8.47 -3.46
N PRO A 20 17.95 -8.74 -3.45
CA PRO A 20 18.69 -9.02 -2.23
C PRO A 20 18.73 -7.81 -1.27
N SER A 21 19.09 -8.08 -0.02
CA SER A 21 19.40 -7.03 0.95
C SER A 21 20.46 -6.08 0.40
N GLY A 22 20.25 -4.77 0.54
CA GLY A 22 21.21 -3.77 0.04
C GLY A 22 21.14 -3.47 -1.46
N ALA A 23 20.28 -4.13 -2.24
CA ALA A 23 20.09 -3.84 -3.68
C ALA A 23 19.54 -2.42 -3.96
N GLY A 24 19.03 -1.72 -2.94
CA GLY A 24 18.47 -0.38 -3.07
C GLY A 24 16.96 -0.32 -3.25
N LYS A 25 16.21 -1.37 -2.83
CA LYS A 25 14.73 -1.42 -2.87
C LYS A 25 14.08 -0.21 -2.19
N THR A 26 14.39 0.03 -0.92
CA THR A 26 13.91 1.20 -0.16
C THR A 26 14.42 2.52 -0.76
N THR A 27 15.64 2.54 -1.29
CA THR A 27 16.16 3.71 -2.02
C THR A 27 15.33 4.02 -3.26
N LEU A 28 14.93 3.00 -4.03
CA LEU A 28 14.09 3.16 -5.20
C LEU A 28 12.70 3.68 -4.82
N LEU A 29 12.09 3.11 -3.78
CA LEU A 29 10.82 3.62 -3.23
C LEU A 29 10.93 5.10 -2.80
N ASN A 30 12.00 5.48 -2.10
CA ASN A 30 12.24 6.86 -1.66
C ASN A 30 12.45 7.85 -2.82
N VAL A 31 13.02 7.38 -3.93
CA VAL A 31 13.17 8.17 -5.15
C VAL A 31 11.82 8.32 -5.85
N LEU A 32 11.03 7.23 -5.97
CA LEU A 32 9.70 7.26 -6.61
C LEU A 32 8.70 8.14 -5.89
N THR A 33 8.77 8.20 -4.56
CA THR A 33 7.93 9.05 -3.70
C THR A 33 8.39 10.52 -3.66
N GLY A 34 9.61 10.80 -4.09
CA GLY A 34 10.21 12.13 -4.02
C GLY A 34 10.71 12.52 -2.62
N PHE A 35 10.93 11.55 -1.71
CA PHE A 35 11.59 11.79 -0.42
C PHE A 35 13.09 12.04 -0.56
N SER A 36 13.75 11.36 -1.50
CA SER A 36 15.17 11.56 -1.79
C SER A 36 15.37 11.95 -3.25
N THR A 37 15.75 13.21 -3.48
CA THR A 37 16.06 13.75 -4.82
C THR A 37 17.51 14.21 -4.94
N ASN A 38 18.27 14.19 -3.84
CA ASN A 38 19.64 14.69 -3.82
C ASN A 38 20.58 13.67 -4.49
N GLY A 39 21.33 14.10 -5.50
CA GLY A 39 22.26 13.25 -6.24
C GLY A 39 21.61 12.29 -7.25
N MET A 40 20.33 12.49 -7.58
CA MET A 40 19.64 11.72 -8.63
C MET A 40 19.90 12.33 -10.01
N SER A 41 20.26 11.49 -10.98
CA SER A 41 20.19 11.81 -12.41
C SER A 41 19.04 11.03 -13.05
N GLY A 42 18.23 11.70 -13.88
CA GLY A 42 17.03 11.12 -14.52
C GLY A 42 15.74 11.86 -14.16
N CYS A 43 14.60 11.28 -14.53
CA CYS A 43 13.27 11.88 -14.32
C CYS A 43 12.24 10.83 -13.90
N VAL A 44 11.47 11.13 -12.86
CA VAL A 44 10.27 10.37 -12.48
C VAL A 44 9.04 11.09 -13.03
N ARG A 45 8.19 10.36 -13.75
CA ARG A 45 6.91 10.86 -14.26
C ARG A 45 5.77 10.13 -13.58
N ALA A 46 4.76 10.87 -13.17
CA ALA A 46 3.58 10.31 -12.51
C ALA A 46 2.31 10.93 -13.08
N LEU A 47 1.29 10.10 -13.31
CA LEU A 47 -0.04 10.53 -13.80
C LEU A 47 0.02 11.39 -15.06
N GLY A 48 0.92 11.05 -15.99
CA GLY A 48 1.08 11.77 -17.27
C GLY A 48 1.70 13.17 -17.17
N ARG A 49 2.03 13.65 -15.97
CA ARG A 49 2.69 14.96 -15.77
C ARG A 49 4.18 14.77 -15.52
N MET A 50 4.98 15.63 -16.16
CA MET A 50 6.43 15.66 -15.98
C MET A 50 6.73 16.32 -14.63
N GLY A 51 7.23 15.54 -13.67
CA GLY A 51 7.57 16.02 -12.33
C GLY A 51 9.07 16.23 -12.18
N CYS A 52 9.61 17.35 -12.67
CA CYS A 52 10.89 17.85 -12.15
C CYS A 52 10.61 18.53 -10.81
N GLY A 53 10.39 17.72 -9.76
CA GLY A 53 10.09 18.21 -8.42
C GLY A 53 9.04 17.36 -7.72
N GLY A 54 9.45 16.59 -6.71
CA GLY A 54 8.62 15.63 -5.97
C GLY A 54 7.44 16.21 -5.16
N SER A 55 6.99 17.45 -5.43
CA SER A 55 5.87 18.09 -4.71
C SER A 55 4.50 17.56 -5.14
N LEU A 56 4.28 17.33 -6.44
CA LEU A 56 3.00 16.81 -6.96
C LEU A 56 2.77 15.35 -6.57
N LEU A 57 3.81 14.53 -6.67
CA LEU A 57 3.81 13.14 -6.23
C LEU A 57 3.45 13.02 -4.74
N ARG A 58 4.04 13.86 -3.89
CA ARG A 58 3.77 13.86 -2.44
C ARG A 58 2.30 14.13 -2.07
N LYS A 59 1.55 14.86 -2.89
CA LYS A 59 0.12 15.12 -2.61
C LYS A 59 -0.79 13.97 -3.05
N GLN A 60 -0.41 13.23 -4.09
CA GLN A 60 -1.24 12.20 -4.71
C GLN A 60 -0.82 10.77 -4.36
N SER A 61 0.29 10.63 -3.63
CA SER A 61 0.81 9.35 -3.15
C SER A 61 0.86 9.28 -1.62
N CYS A 62 0.79 8.08 -1.07
CA CYS A 62 1.12 7.81 0.32
C CYS A 62 2.28 6.82 0.44
N TYR A 63 2.98 6.87 1.57
CA TYR A 63 4.08 5.97 1.90
C TYR A 63 3.81 5.30 3.24
N ILE A 64 3.68 3.98 3.22
CA ILE A 64 3.48 3.15 4.42
C ILE A 64 4.82 2.51 4.75
N MET A 65 5.37 2.87 5.90
CA MET A 65 6.63 2.32 6.39
C MET A 65 6.47 0.86 6.85
N GLN A 66 7.61 0.18 7.00
CA GLN A 66 7.69 -1.16 7.59
C GLN A 66 7.13 -1.15 9.03
N ASP A 67 7.60 -0.23 9.87
CA ASP A 67 7.13 -0.06 11.25
C ASP A 67 5.79 0.67 11.33
N ASP A 68 4.80 -0.01 11.91
CA ASP A 68 3.47 0.55 12.16
C ASP A 68 3.48 1.49 13.38
N ARG A 69 3.66 2.79 13.13
CA ARG A 69 3.63 3.83 14.18
C ARG A 69 2.19 4.22 14.56
N LEU A 70 1.50 3.33 15.27
CA LEU A 70 0.15 3.57 15.76
C LEU A 70 0.13 4.07 17.20
N TRP A 71 -0.92 4.81 17.56
CA TRP A 71 -1.16 5.27 18.93
C TRP A 71 -1.85 4.16 19.73
N PRO A 72 -1.17 3.50 20.69
CA PRO A 72 -1.65 2.25 21.28
C PRO A 72 -2.94 2.42 22.11
N HIS A 73 -3.17 3.63 22.63
CA HIS A 73 -4.31 3.94 23.50
C HIS A 73 -5.58 4.32 22.76
N LEU A 74 -5.49 4.64 21.46
CA LEU A 74 -6.66 4.97 20.64
C LEU A 74 -7.32 3.71 20.09
N THR A 75 -8.66 3.71 20.02
CA THR A 75 -9.37 2.67 19.27
C THR A 75 -9.13 2.82 17.77
N THR A 76 -9.32 1.73 17.02
CA THR A 76 -9.22 1.72 15.55
C THR A 76 -10.10 2.83 14.94
N PHE A 77 -11.34 2.97 15.42
CA PHE A 77 -12.27 4.00 14.97
C PHE A 77 -11.78 5.40 15.34
N GLU A 78 -11.31 5.63 16.57
CA GLU A 78 -10.81 6.94 17.01
C GLU A 78 -9.57 7.37 16.24
N ALA A 79 -8.66 6.43 15.94
CA ALA A 79 -7.46 6.70 15.17
C ALA A 79 -7.82 7.16 13.75
N LEU A 80 -8.77 6.46 13.10
CA LEU A 80 -9.27 6.84 11.78
C LEU A 80 -10.05 8.15 11.80
N GLU A 81 -10.90 8.36 12.81
CA GLU A 81 -11.66 9.60 12.93
C GLU A 81 -10.72 10.82 13.13
N LEU A 82 -9.64 10.64 13.90
CA LEU A 82 -8.60 11.64 14.08
C LEU A 82 -7.86 11.90 12.77
N ALA A 83 -7.44 10.85 12.05
CA ALA A 83 -6.81 10.99 10.75
C ALA A 83 -7.73 11.72 9.75
N ALA A 84 -9.02 11.39 9.72
CA ALA A 84 -10.01 12.03 8.88
C ALA A 84 -10.26 13.50 9.24
N LYS A 85 -10.25 13.85 10.52
CA LYS A 85 -10.30 15.26 10.97
C LYS A 85 -9.10 16.08 10.48
N LEU A 86 -7.94 15.45 10.35
CA LEU A 86 -6.69 16.12 10.00
C LEU A 86 -6.42 16.18 8.49
N ARG A 87 -6.83 15.15 7.75
CA ARG A 87 -6.51 14.98 6.32
C ARG A 87 -7.63 15.44 5.39
N LEU A 88 -8.89 15.39 5.83
CA LEU A 88 -10.01 15.84 5.00
C LEU A 88 -10.15 17.38 5.06
N PRO A 89 -10.69 18.02 4.01
CA PRO A 89 -10.93 19.45 4.00
C PRO A 89 -11.80 19.91 5.18
N ARG A 90 -11.53 21.11 5.70
CA ARG A 90 -12.25 21.67 6.86
C ARG A 90 -13.77 21.80 6.65
N GLY A 91 -14.22 21.95 5.40
CA GLY A 91 -15.64 21.99 5.04
C GLY A 91 -16.36 20.63 5.14
N THR A 92 -15.65 19.54 5.41
CA THR A 92 -16.26 18.20 5.49
C THR A 92 -17.15 18.09 6.72
N THR A 93 -18.44 17.83 6.50
CA THR A 93 -19.40 17.67 7.61
C THR A 93 -19.04 16.45 8.48
N PRO A 94 -19.38 16.45 9.78
CA PRO A 94 -19.13 15.31 10.65
C PRO A 94 -19.77 14.01 10.13
N LYS A 95 -20.95 14.09 9.51
CA LYS A 95 -21.63 12.95 8.88
C LYS A 95 -20.83 12.38 7.72
N LYS A 96 -20.37 13.23 6.78
CA LYS A 96 -19.57 12.80 5.63
C LYS A 96 -18.24 12.18 6.06
N ARG A 97 -17.58 12.78 7.07
CA ARG A 97 -16.35 12.24 7.65
C ARG A 97 -16.56 10.84 8.24
N ARG A 98 -17.66 10.65 8.97
CA ARG A 98 -17.98 9.35 9.58
C ARG A 98 -18.23 8.27 8.52
N LEU A 99 -18.97 8.61 7.45
CA LEU A 99 -19.18 7.69 6.32
C LEU A 99 -17.85 7.27 5.67
N VAL A 100 -16.91 8.20 5.47
CA VAL A 100 -15.57 7.87 4.95
C VAL A 100 -14.86 6.87 5.88
N VAL A 101 -14.91 7.08 7.20
CA VAL A 101 -14.28 6.19 8.17
C VAL A 101 -14.93 4.80 8.16
N GLU A 102 -16.26 4.73 8.15
CA GLU A 102 -17.02 3.47 8.12
C GLU A 102 -16.73 2.69 6.83
N ASN A 103 -16.68 3.37 5.67
CA ASN A 103 -16.33 2.74 4.40
C ASN A 103 -14.89 2.18 4.40
N ILE A 104 -13.93 2.88 5.00
CA ILE A 104 -12.54 2.40 5.09
C ILE A 104 -12.44 1.19 6.01
N LEU A 105 -13.13 1.23 7.16
CA LEU A 105 -13.18 0.10 8.10
C LEU A 105 -13.78 -1.14 7.42
N ASP A 106 -14.84 -0.96 6.66
CA ASP A 106 -15.47 -2.02 5.90
C ASP A 106 -14.52 -2.57 4.84
N THR A 107 -13.97 -1.71 3.97
CA THR A 107 -13.04 -2.09 2.88
C THR A 107 -11.85 -2.93 3.38
N LEU A 108 -11.36 -2.66 4.59
CA LEU A 108 -10.19 -3.33 5.16
C LEU A 108 -10.53 -4.46 6.15
N GLY A 109 -11.82 -4.76 6.35
CA GLY A 109 -12.27 -5.80 7.27
C GLY A 109 -11.91 -5.52 8.72
N LEU A 110 -11.98 -4.24 9.12
CA LEU A 110 -11.70 -3.76 10.47
C LEU A 110 -12.97 -3.37 11.25
N THR A 111 -14.16 -3.55 10.67
CA THR A 111 -15.45 -3.20 11.29
C THR A 111 -15.63 -3.86 12.67
N ALA A 112 -15.33 -5.16 12.78
CA ALA A 112 -15.43 -5.92 14.04
C ALA A 112 -14.42 -5.45 15.10
N SER A 113 -13.29 -4.87 14.67
CA SER A 113 -12.22 -4.37 15.55
C SER A 113 -12.24 -2.85 15.71
N SER A 114 -13.33 -2.19 15.31
CA SER A 114 -13.47 -0.72 15.34
C SER A 114 -13.32 -0.14 16.76
N SER A 115 -13.85 -0.83 17.78
CA SER A 115 -13.78 -0.45 19.19
C SER A 115 -12.54 -0.96 19.93
N VAL A 116 -11.72 -1.79 19.28
CA VAL A 116 -10.50 -2.36 19.87
C VAL A 116 -9.39 -1.32 19.86
N ARG A 117 -8.60 -1.26 20.94
CA ARG A 117 -7.42 -0.40 21.03
C ARG A 117 -6.33 -0.87 20.08
N SER A 118 -5.66 0.08 19.42
CA SER A 118 -4.60 -0.21 18.44
C SER A 118 -3.45 -1.04 19.03
N GLY A 119 -3.18 -0.88 20.33
CA GLY A 119 -2.18 -1.70 21.05
C GLY A 119 -2.56 -3.18 21.17
N SER A 120 -3.85 -3.51 21.15
CA SER A 120 -4.41 -4.85 21.35
C SER A 120 -4.74 -5.58 20.03
N LEU A 121 -4.48 -4.97 18.88
CA LEU A 121 -4.70 -5.58 17.56
C LEU A 121 -3.66 -6.67 17.27
N SER A 122 -4.05 -7.66 16.46
CA SER A 122 -3.08 -8.62 15.88
C SER A 122 -2.12 -7.91 14.91
N GLY A 123 -0.99 -8.54 14.56
CA GLY A 123 -0.04 -7.97 13.60
C GLY A 123 -0.70 -7.61 12.26
N GLY A 124 -1.51 -8.52 11.70
CA GLY A 124 -2.24 -8.28 10.45
C GLY A 124 -3.27 -7.14 10.57
N GLN A 125 -4.03 -7.09 11.67
CA GLN A 125 -4.98 -6.00 11.92
C GLN A 125 -4.29 -4.65 12.07
N ARG A 126 -3.13 -4.63 12.75
CA ARG A 126 -2.29 -3.44 12.92
C ARG A 126 -1.82 -2.93 11.56
N LYS A 127 -1.36 -3.82 10.67
CA LYS A 127 -0.95 -3.45 9.31
C LYS A 127 -2.11 -2.90 8.49
N ARG A 128 -3.28 -3.54 8.56
CA ARG A 128 -4.49 -3.04 7.90
C ARG A 128 -4.88 -1.66 8.43
N LEU A 129 -4.77 -1.41 9.74
CA LEU A 129 -5.03 -0.08 10.30
C LEU A 129 -4.02 0.96 9.80
N SER A 130 -2.73 0.62 9.66
CA SER A 130 -1.74 1.51 9.04
C SER A 130 -2.12 1.88 7.60
N VAL A 131 -2.57 0.90 6.80
CA VAL A 131 -3.10 1.15 5.45
C VAL A 131 -4.35 2.03 5.51
N ALA A 132 -5.27 1.76 6.46
CA ALA A 132 -6.51 2.49 6.66
C ALA A 132 -6.27 3.99 6.89
N LEU A 133 -5.33 4.33 7.76
CA LEU A 133 -4.98 5.71 8.08
C LEU A 133 -4.49 6.48 6.85
N GLU A 134 -3.79 5.80 5.94
CA GLU A 134 -3.31 6.39 4.69
C GLU A 134 -4.40 6.50 3.62
N LEU A 135 -5.37 5.58 3.59
CA LEU A 135 -6.49 5.61 2.65
C LEU A 135 -7.47 6.76 2.87
N VAL A 136 -7.46 7.40 4.05
CA VAL A 136 -8.30 8.56 4.38
C VAL A 136 -8.14 9.70 3.37
N SER A 137 -6.94 9.92 2.84
CA SER A 137 -6.67 10.96 1.83
C SER A 137 -6.97 10.52 0.39
N ASN A 138 -7.53 9.31 0.20
CA ASN A 138 -7.81 8.69 -1.10
C ASN A 138 -6.65 8.82 -2.12
N PRO A 139 -5.45 8.33 -1.79
CA PRO A 139 -4.29 8.45 -2.66
C PRO A 139 -4.48 7.63 -3.95
N SER A 140 -3.97 8.16 -5.07
CA SER A 140 -3.95 7.45 -6.36
C SER A 140 -2.82 6.44 -6.46
N VAL A 141 -1.71 6.69 -5.74
CA VAL A 141 -0.52 5.84 -5.70
C VAL A 141 -0.20 5.47 -4.24
N ILE A 142 -0.01 4.18 -3.98
CA ILE A 142 0.30 3.67 -2.65
C ILE A 142 1.66 2.98 -2.71
N PHE A 143 2.59 3.44 -1.87
CA PHE A 143 3.89 2.82 -1.69
C PHE A 143 3.94 2.12 -0.32
N LEU A 144 4.39 0.87 -0.28
CA LEU A 144 4.55 0.12 0.96
C LEU A 144 5.97 -0.45 1.07
N ASP A 145 6.62 -0.22 2.21
CA ASP A 145 7.92 -0.83 2.50
C ASP A 145 7.73 -2.09 3.35
N GLU A 146 8.04 -3.24 2.78
CA GLU A 146 7.98 -4.57 3.40
C GLU A 146 6.70 -4.84 4.23
N PRO A 147 5.50 -4.74 3.62
CA PRO A 147 4.24 -4.79 4.38
C PRO A 147 3.90 -6.17 4.96
N THR A 148 4.61 -7.22 4.55
CA THR A 148 4.42 -8.59 5.03
C THR A 148 5.40 -8.98 6.13
N THR A 149 6.39 -8.15 6.43
CA THR A 149 7.40 -8.45 7.45
C THR A 149 6.78 -8.49 8.83
N GLY A 150 7.07 -9.55 9.60
CA GLY A 150 6.51 -9.76 10.95
C GLY A 150 5.08 -10.28 10.99
N LEU A 151 4.48 -10.60 9.84
CA LEU A 151 3.19 -11.31 9.75
C LEU A 151 3.40 -12.82 9.65
N ASP A 152 2.46 -13.58 10.20
CA ASP A 152 2.36 -15.01 9.90
C ASP A 152 1.97 -15.23 8.42
N SER A 153 2.18 -16.45 7.91
CA SER A 153 1.96 -16.78 6.50
C SER A 153 0.54 -16.46 6.02
N SER A 154 -0.48 -16.73 6.85
CA SER A 154 -1.87 -16.49 6.52
C SER A 154 -2.19 -14.99 6.48
N SER A 155 -1.73 -14.23 7.47
CA SER A 155 -1.89 -12.77 7.52
C SER A 155 -1.17 -12.06 6.38
N ALA A 156 0.01 -12.55 5.98
CA ALA A 156 0.77 -12.00 4.86
C ALA A 156 0.02 -12.18 3.53
N VAL A 157 -0.54 -13.37 3.29
CA VAL A 157 -1.38 -13.64 2.11
C VAL A 157 -2.61 -12.74 2.09
N GLN A 158 -3.31 -12.60 3.23
CA GLN A 158 -4.45 -11.71 3.34
C GLN A 158 -4.08 -10.24 3.10
N CYS A 159 -2.89 -9.81 3.55
CA CYS A 159 -2.37 -8.47 3.29
C CYS A 159 -2.19 -8.23 1.79
N ILE A 160 -1.54 -9.16 1.07
CA ILE A 160 -1.34 -9.05 -0.38
C ILE A 160 -2.68 -9.08 -1.13
N ALA A 161 -3.62 -9.93 -0.74
CA ALA A 161 -4.96 -9.98 -1.34
C ALA A 161 -5.68 -8.63 -1.24
N LEU A 162 -5.63 -8.01 -0.06
CA LEU A 162 -6.20 -6.70 0.20
C LEU A 162 -5.52 -5.62 -0.64
N LEU A 163 -4.18 -5.63 -0.73
CA LEU A 163 -3.43 -4.67 -1.57
C LEU A 163 -3.77 -4.82 -3.05
N ARG A 164 -3.96 -6.06 -3.51
CA ARG A 164 -4.40 -6.35 -4.88
C ARG A 164 -5.81 -5.83 -5.13
N GLN A 165 -6.73 -5.98 -4.17
CA GLN A 165 -8.07 -5.41 -4.26
C GLN A 165 -8.04 -3.88 -4.34
N LEU A 166 -7.17 -3.23 -3.55
CA LEU A 166 -6.99 -1.77 -3.63
C LEU A 166 -6.46 -1.33 -5.00
N ALA A 167 -5.53 -2.09 -5.59
CA ALA A 167 -5.00 -1.85 -6.93
C ALA A 167 -6.11 -1.96 -7.99
N ARG A 168 -6.88 -3.05 -7.97
CA ARG A 168 -8.04 -3.28 -8.87
C ARG A 168 -9.09 -2.19 -8.79
N GLY A 169 -9.19 -1.50 -7.66
CA GLY A 169 -9.99 -0.27 -7.51
C GLY A 169 -9.47 0.95 -8.28
N GLY A 170 -8.51 0.79 -9.20
CA GLY A 170 -7.94 1.85 -10.03
C GLY A 170 -6.72 2.56 -9.42
N ARG A 171 -6.14 2.02 -8.34
CA ARG A 171 -4.95 2.58 -7.69
C ARG A 171 -3.69 1.94 -8.26
N THR A 172 -2.57 2.65 -8.20
CA THR A 172 -1.24 2.07 -8.41
C THR A 172 -0.69 1.66 -7.06
N VAL A 173 -0.47 0.37 -6.83
CA VAL A 173 0.07 -0.14 -5.56
C VAL A 173 1.45 -0.74 -5.81
N ILE A 174 2.46 -0.20 -5.12
CA ILE A 174 3.85 -0.61 -5.25
C ILE A 174 4.34 -0.99 -3.86
N MET A 175 4.86 -2.21 -3.70
CA MET A 175 5.41 -2.67 -2.43
C MET A 175 6.79 -3.28 -2.59
N THR A 176 7.61 -3.28 -1.53
CA THR A 176 8.83 -4.08 -1.48
C THR A 176 8.57 -5.44 -0.84
N LEU A 177 9.15 -6.50 -1.40
CA LEU A 177 9.15 -7.85 -0.84
C LEU A 177 10.58 -8.35 -0.75
N HIS A 178 10.94 -8.95 0.39
CA HIS A 178 12.28 -9.48 0.61
C HIS A 178 12.42 -10.90 0.08
N GLN A 179 11.50 -11.81 0.43
CA GLN A 179 11.41 -13.18 -0.10
C GLN A 179 9.94 -13.66 -0.02
N PRO A 180 9.13 -13.52 -1.10
CA PRO A 180 7.74 -13.97 -1.07
C PRO A 180 7.66 -15.47 -1.27
N SER A 181 6.66 -16.11 -0.64
CA SER A 181 6.34 -17.50 -0.96
C SER A 181 5.84 -17.61 -2.41
N ALA A 182 5.90 -18.81 -2.99
CA ALA A 182 5.41 -19.06 -4.36
C ALA A 182 3.96 -18.55 -4.55
N PHE A 183 3.09 -18.82 -3.57
CA PHE A 183 1.70 -18.34 -3.59
C PHE A 183 1.61 -16.80 -3.59
N GLN A 184 2.40 -16.13 -2.76
CA GLN A 184 2.41 -14.66 -2.71
C GLN A 184 2.94 -14.06 -4.02
N TYR A 185 3.92 -14.72 -4.66
CA TYR A 185 4.51 -14.29 -5.91
C TYR A 185 3.51 -14.36 -7.08
N GLU A 186 2.73 -15.43 -7.17
CA GLU A 186 1.68 -15.61 -8.18
C GLU A 186 0.52 -14.60 -8.06
N MET A 187 0.28 -14.07 -6.86
CA MET A 187 -0.75 -13.04 -6.65
C MET A 187 -0.37 -11.67 -7.23
N LEU A 188 0.89 -11.46 -7.59
CA LEU A 188 1.38 -10.18 -8.09
C LEU A 188 0.97 -9.99 -9.56
N ASP A 189 0.68 -8.76 -9.93
CA ASP A 189 0.43 -8.44 -11.33
C ASP A 189 1.74 -8.05 -12.03
N HIS A 190 2.71 -7.48 -11.30
CA HIS A 190 3.98 -7.05 -11.86
C HIS A 190 5.12 -7.17 -10.85
N VAL A 191 6.30 -7.55 -11.33
CA VAL A 191 7.50 -7.82 -10.55
C VAL A 191 8.66 -7.01 -11.14
N TYR A 192 9.33 -6.27 -10.27
CA TYR A 192 10.52 -5.49 -10.62
C TYR A 192 11.67 -5.89 -9.70
N VAL A 193 12.70 -6.55 -10.23
CA VAL A 193 13.83 -7.05 -9.44
C VAL A 193 15.05 -6.18 -9.65
N LEU A 194 15.62 -5.76 -8.52
CA LEU A 194 16.92 -5.12 -8.43
C LEU A 194 17.99 -6.18 -8.11
N GLY A 195 19.06 -6.21 -8.90
CA GLY A 195 20.23 -7.03 -8.62
C GLY A 195 21.31 -6.27 -7.84
N GLN A 196 22.46 -6.91 -7.68
CA GLN A 196 23.66 -6.25 -7.14
C GLN A 196 23.99 -4.97 -7.94
N GLY A 197 24.50 -3.95 -7.24
CA GLY A 197 24.81 -2.66 -7.86
C GLY A 197 23.59 -1.80 -8.23
N GLY A 198 22.37 -2.18 -7.81
CA GLY A 198 21.16 -1.38 -7.95
C GLY A 198 20.69 -1.22 -9.41
N GLN A 199 20.94 -2.25 -10.22
CA GLN A 199 20.48 -2.34 -11.61
C GLN A 199 19.21 -3.19 -11.68
N CYS A 200 18.36 -2.93 -12.67
CA CYS A 200 17.18 -3.76 -12.93
C CYS A 200 17.59 -5.03 -13.68
N VAL A 201 17.37 -6.20 -13.05
CA VAL A 201 17.68 -7.52 -13.61
C VAL A 201 16.44 -8.25 -14.11
N TYR A 202 15.25 -7.85 -13.64
CA TYR A 202 13.97 -8.35 -14.14
C TYR A 202 12.88 -7.31 -14.00
N ASN A 203 11.97 -7.26 -14.97
CA ASN A 203 10.85 -6.31 -15.00
C ASN A 203 9.73 -6.96 -15.82
N GLY A 204 8.74 -7.55 -15.17
CA GLY A 204 7.74 -8.32 -15.91
C GLY A 204 6.75 -8.98 -14.97
N ALA A 205 5.96 -9.88 -15.52
CA ALA A 205 4.98 -10.62 -14.77
C ALA A 205 5.58 -11.81 -14.02
N PRO A 206 4.97 -12.31 -12.95
CA PRO A 206 5.37 -13.57 -12.35
C PRO A 206 5.42 -14.74 -13.36
N GLU A 207 4.46 -14.81 -14.28
CA GLU A 207 4.31 -15.92 -15.24
C GLU A 207 5.42 -15.92 -16.30
N MET A 208 6.01 -14.74 -16.57
CA MET A 208 7.07 -14.57 -17.57
C MET A 208 8.48 -14.85 -17.01
N THR A 209 8.60 -15.08 -15.70
CA THR A 209 9.89 -15.27 -15.03
C THR A 209 10.62 -16.51 -15.53
N VAL A 210 9.96 -17.66 -15.58
CA VAL A 210 10.58 -18.92 -16.03
C VAL A 210 10.98 -18.85 -17.52
N PRO A 211 10.11 -18.40 -18.46
CA PRO A 211 10.51 -18.20 -19.85
C PRO A 211 11.68 -17.23 -20.02
N PHE A 212 11.70 -16.13 -19.26
CA PHE A 212 12.78 -15.15 -19.29
C PHE A 212 14.11 -15.78 -18.86
N LEU A 213 14.13 -16.47 -17.72
CA LEU A 213 15.34 -17.12 -17.20
C LEU A 213 15.84 -18.22 -18.15
N ALA A 214 14.94 -19.01 -18.75
CA ALA A 214 15.31 -19.98 -19.77
C ALA A 214 15.96 -19.33 -21.01
N SER A 215 15.45 -18.18 -21.47
CA SER A 215 15.98 -17.47 -22.64
C SER A 215 17.42 -16.96 -22.48
N ILE A 216 17.87 -16.75 -21.24
CA ILE A 216 19.23 -16.33 -20.91
C ILE A 216 20.14 -17.50 -20.49
N GLY A 217 19.67 -18.74 -20.68
CA GLY A 217 20.43 -19.96 -20.36
C GLY A 217 20.43 -20.34 -18.87
N LEU A 218 19.45 -19.85 -18.10
CA LEU A 218 19.28 -20.15 -16.67
C LEU A 218 17.91 -20.83 -16.44
N PRO A 219 17.72 -22.09 -16.85
CA PRO A 219 16.44 -22.77 -16.62
C PRO A 219 16.17 -22.94 -15.12
N CYS A 220 14.97 -22.55 -14.69
CA CYS A 220 14.53 -22.72 -13.29
C CYS A 220 14.32 -24.21 -12.99
N PRO A 221 14.92 -24.77 -11.92
CA PRO A 221 14.65 -26.14 -11.50
C PRO A 221 13.19 -26.33 -11.08
N LEU A 222 12.63 -27.52 -11.32
CA LEU A 222 11.21 -27.82 -11.02
C LEU A 222 10.88 -27.84 -9.52
N TYR A 223 11.87 -28.11 -8.68
CA TYR A 223 11.73 -28.13 -7.21
C TYR A 223 11.98 -26.76 -6.58
N HIS A 224 12.20 -25.72 -7.39
CA HIS A 224 12.53 -24.38 -6.94
C HIS A 224 11.39 -23.41 -7.24
N SER A 225 11.06 -22.55 -6.28
CA SER A 225 10.17 -21.42 -6.53
C SER A 225 10.84 -20.48 -7.54
N PRO A 226 10.13 -20.02 -8.60
CA PRO A 226 10.66 -19.05 -9.54
C PRO A 226 11.09 -17.74 -8.88
N ALA A 227 10.41 -17.34 -7.81
CA ALA A 227 10.72 -16.14 -7.04
C ALA A 227 12.09 -16.26 -6.35
N ASP A 228 12.32 -17.38 -5.68
CA ASP A 228 13.55 -17.65 -4.94
C ASP A 228 14.72 -17.81 -5.91
N PHE A 229 14.53 -18.57 -6.99
CA PHE A 229 15.57 -18.77 -8.00
C PHE A 229 15.97 -17.43 -8.65
N LEU A 230 15.00 -16.57 -8.94
CA LEU A 230 15.26 -15.25 -9.48
C LEU A 230 16.06 -14.36 -8.50
N ILE A 231 15.78 -14.45 -7.19
CA ILE A 231 16.53 -13.71 -6.17
C ILE A 231 17.95 -14.26 -6.03
N GLU A 232 18.15 -15.58 -6.03
CA GLU A 232 19.48 -16.23 -5.94
C GLU A 232 20.38 -15.90 -7.14
N VAL A 233 19.80 -15.84 -8.34
CA VAL A 233 20.53 -15.38 -9.53
C VAL A 233 20.87 -13.89 -9.38
N ALA A 234 19.94 -13.08 -8.85
CA ALA A 234 20.14 -11.64 -8.65
C ALA A 234 21.11 -11.29 -7.51
N SER A 235 21.26 -12.16 -6.51
CA SER A 235 22.23 -12.06 -5.41
C SER A 235 23.63 -12.52 -5.83
N GLY A 236 23.77 -13.24 -6.95
CA GLY A 236 25.04 -13.75 -7.44
C GLY A 236 25.46 -15.08 -6.81
N ASP A 237 24.57 -15.75 -6.06
CA ASP A 237 24.86 -17.03 -5.40
C ASP A 237 25.11 -18.15 -6.43
N LEU A 238 24.53 -18.01 -7.63
CA LEU A 238 24.70 -18.90 -8.78
C LEU A 238 25.73 -18.39 -9.81
N GLY A 239 26.57 -17.43 -9.41
CA GLY A 239 27.54 -16.73 -10.25
C GLY A 239 27.06 -15.36 -10.75
N ASP A 240 27.96 -14.54 -11.29
CA ASP A 240 27.62 -13.20 -11.78
C ASP A 240 26.94 -13.26 -13.16
N HIS A 241 25.61 -13.31 -13.12
CA HIS A 241 24.74 -13.21 -14.31
C HIS A 241 24.11 -11.83 -14.48
N THR A 242 24.45 -10.88 -13.61
CA THR A 242 23.82 -9.55 -13.54
C THR A 242 23.84 -8.84 -14.89
N LYS A 243 25.00 -8.83 -15.57
CA LYS A 243 25.16 -8.17 -16.88
C LYS A 243 24.24 -8.77 -17.95
N LYS A 244 24.19 -10.11 -18.04
CA LYS A 244 23.34 -10.83 -19.00
C LYS A 244 21.87 -10.51 -18.77
N MET A 245 21.43 -10.50 -17.51
CA MET A 245 20.05 -10.17 -17.15
C MET A 245 19.70 -8.71 -17.49
N VAL A 246 20.58 -7.76 -17.17
CA VAL A 246 20.37 -6.34 -17.49
C VAL A 246 20.28 -6.10 -19.01
N GLU A 247 21.13 -6.76 -19.80
CA GLU A 247 21.06 -6.70 -21.26
C GLU A 247 19.76 -7.31 -21.80
N ALA A 248 19.35 -8.46 -21.26
CA ALA A 248 18.11 -9.12 -21.63
C ALA A 248 16.88 -8.26 -21.32
N VAL A 249 16.84 -7.58 -20.17
CA VAL A 249 15.75 -6.65 -19.81
C VAL A 249 15.69 -5.47 -20.79
N LYS A 250 16.83 -4.90 -21.15
CA LYS A 250 16.89 -3.79 -22.13
C LYS A 250 16.40 -4.23 -23.52
N GLY A 251 16.78 -5.43 -23.96
CA GLY A 251 16.34 -5.99 -25.24
C GLY A 251 14.87 -6.42 -25.25
N SER A 252 14.34 -6.86 -24.10
CA SER A 252 12.98 -7.42 -23.96
C SER A 252 11.90 -6.38 -23.66
N GLY A 253 12.25 -5.10 -23.52
CA GLY A 253 11.30 -4.04 -23.15
C GLY A 253 10.04 -3.98 -24.03
N ALA A 254 10.14 -4.32 -25.32
CA ALA A 254 9.01 -4.40 -26.23
C ALA A 254 8.11 -5.63 -26.00
N CYS A 255 8.66 -6.74 -25.51
CA CYS A 255 7.93 -7.96 -25.17
C CYS A 255 7.10 -7.76 -23.88
N MET A 256 7.67 -7.07 -22.90
CA MET A 256 7.02 -6.77 -21.62
C MET A 256 5.78 -5.86 -21.78
N GLU A 257 5.80 -4.89 -22.70
CA GLU A 257 4.62 -4.06 -22.99
C GLU A 257 3.49 -4.82 -23.69
N LYS A 258 3.81 -5.86 -24.49
CA LYS A 258 2.80 -6.71 -25.16
C LYS A 258 2.05 -7.56 -24.14
N TRP A 259 2.76 -8.17 -23.20
CA TRP A 259 2.15 -8.95 -22.13
C TRP A 259 1.21 -8.10 -21.25
N ARG A 260 1.63 -6.88 -20.87
CA ARG A 260 0.78 -5.96 -20.09
C ARG A 260 -0.50 -5.57 -20.82
N ARG A 261 -0.50 -5.51 -22.16
CA ARG A 261 -1.72 -5.27 -22.95
C ARG A 261 -2.65 -6.48 -22.94
N ALA A 262 -2.11 -7.67 -23.17
CA ALA A 262 -2.89 -8.92 -23.21
C ALA A 262 -3.61 -9.20 -21.88
N LYS A 263 -2.92 -9.09 -20.73
CA LYS A 263 -3.54 -9.31 -19.41
C LYS A 263 -4.67 -8.33 -19.10
N LYS A 264 -4.60 -7.10 -19.62
CA LYS A 264 -5.66 -6.10 -19.48
C LYS A 264 -6.91 -6.44 -20.29
N GLU A 265 -6.74 -7.10 -21.44
CA GLU A 265 -7.84 -7.60 -22.26
C GLU A 265 -8.48 -8.82 -21.60
N ASP A 266 -7.70 -9.72 -21.00
CA ASP A 266 -8.19 -10.86 -20.25
C ASP A 266 -8.96 -10.43 -18.99
N ASP A 267 -8.44 -9.49 -18.18
CA ASP A 267 -9.14 -9.01 -16.98
C ASP A 267 -10.43 -8.21 -17.31
N ASN A 268 -10.48 -7.53 -18.46
CA ASN A 268 -11.70 -6.85 -18.93
C ASN A 268 -12.71 -7.81 -19.60
N GLY A 269 -12.23 -8.86 -20.25
CA GLY A 269 -13.06 -9.89 -20.89
C GLY A 269 -13.55 -10.97 -19.92
N THR A 270 -12.86 -11.14 -18.80
CA THR A 270 -13.16 -12.15 -17.79
C THR A 270 -13.68 -11.46 -16.52
N ILE A 271 -14.98 -11.17 -16.51
CA ILE A 271 -15.74 -11.24 -15.25
C ILE A 271 -15.70 -12.71 -14.86
N ILE A 272 -14.65 -13.12 -14.13
CA ILE A 272 -14.43 -14.52 -13.77
C ILE A 272 -15.60 -14.99 -12.88
N LYS A 273 -16.49 -15.80 -13.46
CA LYS A 273 -17.30 -16.77 -12.74
C LYS A 273 -16.33 -17.82 -12.17
N HIS A 274 -15.80 -17.59 -10.97
CA HIS A 274 -15.12 -18.66 -10.24
C HIS A 274 -16.17 -19.68 -9.79
N ASN A 275 -15.84 -20.97 -9.97
CA ASN A 275 -16.65 -22.10 -9.58
C ASN A 275 -16.89 -22.08 -8.05
N PRO A 276 -18.14 -22.10 -7.53
CA PRO A 276 -18.43 -21.84 -6.11
C PRO A 276 -17.97 -22.92 -5.10
N ALA A 277 -17.32 -24.00 -5.55
CA ALA A 277 -17.13 -25.19 -4.72
C ALA A 277 -15.86 -25.17 -3.84
N GLU A 278 -14.88 -24.30 -4.09
CA GLU A 278 -13.62 -24.24 -3.32
C GLU A 278 -13.40 -22.90 -2.58
N LEU A 279 -14.42 -22.03 -2.57
CA LEU A 279 -14.41 -20.71 -1.90
C LEU A 279 -15.57 -20.56 -0.89
N SER A 280 -16.08 -21.67 -0.34
CA SER A 280 -17.23 -21.65 0.58
C SER A 280 -16.96 -20.97 1.93
N ASP A 281 -15.70 -20.73 2.30
CA ASP A 281 -15.32 -20.07 3.56
C ASP A 281 -15.02 -18.56 3.42
N ILE A 282 -15.25 -17.97 2.25
CA ILE A 282 -15.07 -16.53 2.01
C ILE A 282 -16.36 -15.92 1.43
N SER A 283 -17.49 -16.22 2.06
CA SER A 283 -18.79 -15.64 1.69
C SER A 283 -19.05 -14.37 2.53
N GLY A 284 -18.85 -13.19 1.93
CA GLY A 284 -19.23 -11.93 2.57
C GLY A 284 -18.84 -10.63 1.87
N TRP A 285 -18.04 -10.67 0.80
CA TRP A 285 -17.51 -9.45 0.18
C TRP A 285 -18.11 -9.23 -1.21
N GLN A 286 -19.15 -8.41 -1.29
CA GLN A 286 -19.63 -7.90 -2.58
C GLN A 286 -18.70 -6.79 -3.08
N ILE A 287 -18.32 -6.93 -4.35
CA ILE A 287 -17.50 -6.01 -5.12
C ILE A 287 -18.30 -4.73 -5.38
N ILE A 288 -17.81 -3.58 -4.94
CA ILE A 288 -18.23 -2.30 -5.51
C ILE A 288 -17.14 -1.86 -6.49
N SER A 289 -17.47 -1.96 -7.77
CA SER A 289 -16.71 -1.35 -8.87
C SER A 289 -16.70 0.18 -8.68
N PRO A 290 -15.69 0.92 -9.18
CA PRO A 290 -15.86 2.35 -9.35
C PRO A 290 -17.15 2.56 -10.15
N VAL A 291 -18.08 3.37 -9.62
CA VAL A 291 -19.33 3.71 -10.28
C VAL A 291 -18.99 4.09 -11.73
N ALA A 292 -19.50 3.32 -12.70
CA ALA A 292 -19.39 3.65 -14.10
C ALA A 292 -19.96 5.06 -14.28
N ALA A 293 -19.11 5.99 -14.74
CA ALA A 293 -19.55 7.33 -15.07
C ALA A 293 -20.54 7.23 -16.23
N ASP A 294 -21.82 7.41 -15.92
CA ASP A 294 -22.89 7.53 -16.90
C ASP A 294 -22.69 8.88 -17.64
N PRO A 295 -22.38 8.91 -18.95
CA PRO A 295 -21.86 10.11 -19.62
C PRO A 295 -22.90 11.24 -19.80
N THR A 296 -24.11 11.07 -19.26
CA THR A 296 -25.21 12.05 -19.41
C THR A 296 -25.75 12.64 -18.10
N LYS A 297 -25.23 12.27 -16.92
CA LYS A 297 -25.74 12.80 -15.64
C LYS A 297 -24.67 12.94 -14.55
N THR A 298 -23.86 14.00 -14.60
CA THR A 298 -23.39 14.74 -13.39
C THR A 298 -22.63 16.01 -13.81
N THR A 299 -23.40 17.06 -14.07
CA THR A 299 -22.90 18.44 -14.08
C THR A 299 -22.77 18.93 -12.64
N ILE A 300 -21.52 19.20 -12.23
CA ILE A 300 -21.08 20.29 -11.35
C ILE A 300 -20.76 20.01 -9.86
N GLU A 301 -21.29 19.01 -9.15
CA GLU A 301 -21.07 18.93 -7.67
C GLU A 301 -19.95 18.00 -7.14
N GLU A 302 -19.38 17.09 -7.94
CA GLU A 302 -18.41 16.09 -7.41
C GLU A 302 -16.93 16.49 -7.53
N LYS A 303 -16.60 17.53 -8.30
CA LYS A 303 -15.21 17.95 -8.54
C LYS A 303 -14.62 18.84 -7.45
N GLU A 304 -15.43 19.50 -6.61
CA GLU A 304 -14.93 20.49 -5.63
C GLU A 304 -14.33 19.91 -4.35
N VAL A 305 -14.46 18.60 -4.08
CA VAL A 305 -14.13 18.04 -2.76
C VAL A 305 -12.63 17.78 -2.55
N TRP A 306 -11.81 17.76 -3.60
CA TRP A 306 -10.47 17.16 -3.55
C TRP A 306 -9.29 18.13 -3.80
N GLU A 307 -9.54 19.43 -3.99
CA GLU A 307 -8.48 20.36 -4.42
C GLU A 307 -7.61 20.97 -3.30
N ASP A 308 -7.96 20.84 -2.02
CA ASP A 308 -7.29 21.63 -0.97
C ASP A 308 -6.78 20.84 0.26
N SER A 309 -6.05 19.76 0.01
CA SER A 309 -5.33 19.00 1.05
C SER A 309 -3.92 19.57 1.26
N ARG A 310 -3.69 20.31 2.36
CA ARG A 310 -2.37 20.83 2.78
C ARG A 310 -1.71 19.92 3.83
N PRO A 311 -0.37 19.83 3.88
CA PRO A 311 0.32 19.07 4.93
C PRO A 311 0.06 19.66 6.32
N ILE A 312 -0.11 18.77 7.30
CA ILE A 312 -0.49 19.08 8.68
C ILE A 312 0.68 19.81 9.38
N SER A 313 0.44 20.99 9.96
CA SER A 313 1.44 21.65 10.80
C SER A 313 1.56 20.94 12.16
N GLU A 314 2.79 20.79 12.67
CA GLU A 314 3.06 20.21 14.00
C GLU A 314 2.28 20.92 15.13
N PHE A 315 1.98 22.21 14.95
CA PHE A 315 1.21 23.01 15.89
C PHE A 315 -0.27 22.59 15.97
N ALA A 316 -0.87 22.13 14.85
CA ALA A 316 -2.24 21.62 14.85
C ALA A 316 -2.34 20.26 15.57
N LYS A 317 -1.32 19.41 15.41
CA LYS A 317 -1.19 18.15 16.16
C LYS A 317 -1.07 18.43 17.66
N PHE A 318 -0.24 19.39 18.05
CA PHE A 318 -0.03 19.79 19.45
C PHE A 318 -1.32 20.31 20.11
N ARG A 319 -2.07 21.22 19.46
CA ARG A 319 -3.31 21.79 20.05
C ARG A 319 -4.41 20.74 20.27
N ILE A 320 -4.52 19.75 19.40
CA ILE A 320 -5.53 18.67 19.54
C ILE A 320 -5.13 17.71 20.67
N LEU A 321 -3.84 17.41 20.80
CA LEU A 321 -3.32 16.58 21.90
C LEU A 321 -3.46 17.29 23.25
N LEU A 322 -3.18 18.60 23.31
CA LEU A 322 -3.36 19.40 24.52
C LEU A 322 -4.85 19.48 24.93
N GLY A 323 -5.75 19.62 23.96
CA GLY A 323 -7.19 19.59 24.20
C GLY A 323 -7.67 18.27 24.81
N ARG A 324 -7.13 17.12 24.36
CA ARG A 324 -7.45 15.81 24.95
C ARG A 324 -6.81 15.63 26.32
N ALA A 325 -5.55 16.05 26.53
CA ALA A 325 -4.91 15.98 27.85
C ALA A 325 -5.69 16.79 28.91
N LEU A 326 -6.11 18.00 28.56
CA LEU A 326 -6.94 18.86 29.43
C LEU A 326 -8.32 18.25 29.69
N TRP A 327 -8.95 17.65 28.67
CA TRP A 327 -10.22 16.94 28.83
C TRP A 327 -10.07 15.70 29.74
N GLN A 328 -8.99 14.94 29.59
CA GLN A 328 -8.74 13.75 30.41
C GLN A 328 -8.46 14.12 31.87
N ILE A 329 -7.68 15.18 32.11
CA ILE A 329 -7.46 15.74 33.45
C ILE A 329 -8.80 16.22 34.04
N HIS A 330 -9.63 16.91 33.27
CA HIS A 330 -10.94 17.36 33.71
C HIS A 330 -11.87 16.18 34.06
N CYS A 331 -11.94 15.15 33.23
CA CYS A 331 -12.73 13.95 33.50
C CYS A 331 -12.25 13.19 34.75
N GLU A 332 -10.94 13.06 34.98
CA GLU A 332 -10.41 12.45 36.20
C GLU A 332 -10.67 13.29 37.45
N TRP A 333 -10.60 14.62 37.32
CA TRP A 333 -10.90 15.54 38.42
C TRP A 333 -12.39 15.49 38.81
N VAL A 334 -13.29 15.48 37.82
CA VAL A 334 -14.73 15.28 38.03
C VAL A 334 -15.02 13.91 38.67
N ARG A 335 -14.33 12.84 38.23
CA ARG A 335 -14.46 11.51 38.86
C ARG A 335 -14.04 11.50 40.32
N LYS A 336 -12.93 12.16 40.68
CA LYS A 336 -12.46 12.30 42.08
C LYS A 336 -13.41 13.13 42.94
N MET A 337 -13.95 14.24 42.42
CA MET A 337 -14.93 15.07 43.12
C MET A 337 -16.25 14.32 43.40
N THR A 338 -16.71 13.51 42.44
CA THR A 338 -17.90 12.67 42.62
C THR A 338 -17.66 11.59 43.69
N TYR A 339 -16.47 10.98 43.73
CA TYR A 339 -16.08 10.01 44.76
C TYR A 339 -16.01 10.63 46.17
N CYS A 340 -15.46 11.85 46.30
CA CYS A 340 -15.44 12.57 47.58
C CYS A 340 -16.83 12.99 48.06
N SER A 341 -17.76 13.30 47.14
CA SER A 341 -19.15 13.64 47.50
C SER A 341 -19.95 12.43 47.95
N ILE A 342 -19.73 11.26 47.35
CA ILE A 342 -20.35 9.99 47.76
C ILE A 342 -19.81 9.52 49.12
N LEU A 343 -18.52 9.66 49.39
CA LEU A 343 -17.93 9.34 50.70
C LEU A 343 -18.41 10.27 51.82
N ARG A 344 -18.77 11.52 51.51
CA ARG A 344 -19.28 12.49 52.49
C ARG A 344 -20.73 12.21 52.91
N ASN A 345 -21.53 11.60 52.04
CA ASN A 345 -22.91 11.15 52.35
C ASN A 345 -22.98 9.75 52.97
N PHE A 346 -21.84 9.05 53.11
CA PHE A 346 -21.76 7.75 53.78
C PHE A 346 -21.26 7.85 55.23
N PHE A 347 -20.81 9.04 55.64
CA PHE A 347 -20.23 9.35 56.97
C PHE A 347 -20.97 10.46 57.73
N LEU A 348 -22.13 10.90 57.23
CA LEU A 348 -23.13 11.73 57.91
C LEU A 348 -24.41 10.91 57.98
#